data_AF-A0A2D9HT74-F1
#
_entry.id   AF-A0A2D9HT74-F1
#
_cell.length_a   1.000
_cell.length_b   1.000
_cell.length_c   1.000
_cell.angle_alpha   90.00
_cell.angle_beta   90.00
_cell.angle_gamma   90.00
#
_symmetry.space_group_name_H-M   'P 1'
#
loop_
_entity.id
_entity.type
_entity.pdbx_description
1 polymer ?
#
loop_
_entity_poly.entity_id
_entity_poly.type
_entity_poly.pdbx_seq_one_letter_code
_entity_poly.pdbx_strand_id
1 'polypeptide(L)'
;VESTKKQLKPLLDTLQILKDKNIEIKSVSAGNTSSYNAVCEIEEITEVIAGKYAIMDLQLIDFRTELKSAGKVLTTVTGIPEQGVIITDGGQKAIGADLGDPIISNPTGLSLGGLSAEHGTIKDTELKNQNLKIGDKILISPWDSGECCNLHDYIHAIKDGKLLAIWDVSARGVYR
;
A
#
# COMPACT_ATOMS: atom_id res chain seq x y z
N VAL A 1 -8.06 5.74 -21.15
CA VAL A 1 -9.28 6.59 -21.14
C VAL A 1 -10.55 5.82 -21.44
N GLU A 2 -10.70 5.14 -22.59
CA GLU A 2 -11.97 4.47 -22.95
C GLU A 2 -12.46 3.45 -21.91
N SER A 3 -11.57 2.59 -21.42
CA SER A 3 -11.89 1.64 -20.34
C SER A 3 -12.40 2.35 -19.07
N THR A 4 -11.75 3.45 -18.68
CA THR A 4 -12.13 4.27 -17.54
C THR A 4 -13.49 4.95 -17.76
N LYS A 5 -13.74 5.51 -18.96
CA LYS A 5 -15.06 6.06 -19.32
C LYS A 5 -16.15 5.00 -19.25
N LYS A 6 -15.86 3.76 -19.66
CA LYS A 6 -16.80 2.62 -19.53
C LYS A 6 -17.13 2.32 -18.06
N GLN A 7 -16.13 2.33 -17.18
CA GLN A 7 -16.33 2.14 -15.74
C GLN A 7 -17.12 3.30 -15.10
N LEU A 8 -16.89 4.53 -15.56
CA LEU A 8 -17.57 5.73 -15.08
C LEU A 8 -18.92 5.99 -15.76
N LYS A 9 -19.37 5.13 -16.67
CA LYS A 9 -20.64 5.32 -17.39
C LYS A 9 -21.82 5.64 -16.47
N PRO A 10 -22.04 4.94 -15.32
CA PRO A 10 -23.15 5.28 -14.43
C PRO A 10 -23.07 6.70 -13.85
N LEU A 11 -21.87 7.18 -13.56
CA LEU A 11 -21.63 8.55 -13.10
C LEU A 11 -21.98 9.54 -14.22
N LEU A 12 -21.45 9.33 -15.42
CA LEU A 12 -21.66 10.21 -16.58
C LEU A 12 -23.14 10.28 -17.00
N ASP A 13 -23.84 9.14 -17.03
CA ASP A 13 -25.28 9.08 -17.30
C ASP A 13 -26.07 9.88 -16.24
N THR A 14 -25.69 9.78 -14.96
CA THR A 14 -26.32 10.55 -13.87
C THR A 14 -26.09 12.04 -14.05
N LEU A 15 -24.88 12.47 -14.43
CA LEU A 15 -24.59 13.87 -14.70
C LEU A 15 -25.48 14.41 -15.83
N GLN A 16 -25.73 13.63 -16.88
CA GLN A 16 -26.63 14.03 -17.95
C GLN A 16 -28.07 14.21 -17.45
N ILE A 17 -28.58 13.28 -16.63
CA ILE A 17 -29.93 13.40 -16.04
C ILE A 17 -30.07 14.66 -15.18
N LEU A 18 -29.04 15.00 -14.41
CA LEU A 18 -29.03 16.21 -13.58
C LEU A 18 -29.01 17.49 -14.45
N LYS A 19 -28.20 17.50 -15.52
CA LYS A 19 -28.16 18.60 -16.49
C LYS A 19 -29.51 18.81 -17.18
N ASP A 20 -30.16 17.73 -17.62
CA ASP A 20 -31.48 17.79 -18.28
C ASP A 20 -32.57 18.36 -17.36
N LYS A 21 -32.39 18.22 -16.04
CA LYS A 21 -33.29 18.79 -15.01
C LYS A 21 -32.91 20.20 -14.57
N ASN A 22 -31.90 20.82 -15.19
CA ASN A 22 -31.34 22.12 -14.79
C ASN A 22 -30.89 22.16 -13.32
N ILE A 23 -30.39 21.03 -12.79
CA ILE A 23 -29.80 20.96 -11.45
C ILE A 23 -28.34 21.41 -11.55
N GLU A 24 -27.96 22.40 -10.75
CA GLU A 24 -26.59 22.90 -10.68
C GLU A 24 -25.63 21.82 -10.15
N ILE A 25 -24.56 21.55 -10.89
CA ILE A 25 -23.49 20.62 -10.51
C ILE A 25 -22.24 21.47 -10.23
N LYS A 26 -21.80 21.49 -8.97
CA LYS A 26 -20.64 22.28 -8.54
C LYS A 26 -19.31 21.58 -8.75
N SER A 27 -19.31 20.26 -8.60
CA SER A 27 -18.13 19.43 -8.78
C SER A 27 -18.51 18.01 -9.14
N VAL A 28 -17.59 17.32 -9.79
CA VAL A 28 -17.65 15.91 -10.11
C VAL A 28 -16.31 15.30 -9.75
N SER A 29 -16.31 14.46 -8.72
CA SER A 29 -15.10 13.84 -8.17
C SER A 29 -15.05 12.38 -8.59
N ALA A 30 -13.93 11.95 -9.18
CA ALA A 30 -13.77 10.57 -9.61
C ALA A 30 -12.32 10.10 -9.59
N GLY A 31 -12.15 8.80 -9.80
CA GLY A 31 -10.84 8.18 -9.92
C GLY A 31 -10.22 7.77 -8.61
N ASN A 32 -9.03 7.22 -8.73
CA ASN A 32 -8.20 6.71 -7.64
C ASN A 32 -6.76 6.61 -8.16
N THR A 33 -5.86 6.09 -7.33
CA THR A 33 -4.45 5.93 -7.72
C THR A 33 -4.24 5.10 -8.99
N SER A 34 -5.06 4.07 -9.27
CA SER A 34 -4.91 3.26 -10.50
C SER A 34 -5.51 3.88 -11.76
N SER A 35 -6.25 4.99 -11.64
CA SER A 35 -6.97 5.60 -12.77
C SER A 35 -6.79 7.11 -12.93
N TYR A 36 -6.07 7.81 -12.03
CA TYR A 36 -5.96 9.28 -12.04
C TYR A 36 -5.63 9.88 -13.41
N ASN A 37 -4.66 9.33 -14.15
CA ASN A 37 -4.23 9.85 -15.45
C ASN A 37 -5.37 9.83 -16.49
N ALA A 38 -6.08 8.72 -16.57
CA ALA A 38 -7.18 8.53 -17.51
C ALA A 38 -8.42 9.32 -17.11
N VAL A 39 -8.63 9.53 -15.81
CA VAL A 39 -9.74 10.35 -15.28
C VAL A 39 -9.52 11.83 -15.57
N CYS A 40 -8.28 12.33 -15.49
CA CYS A 40 -7.93 13.71 -15.87
C CYS A 40 -8.29 14.06 -17.32
N GLU A 41 -8.45 13.07 -18.20
CA GLU A 41 -8.80 13.27 -19.62
C GLU A 41 -10.32 13.27 -19.87
N ILE A 42 -11.15 13.19 -18.83
CA ILE A 42 -12.61 13.18 -18.93
C ILE A 42 -13.12 14.58 -18.53
N GLU A 43 -13.65 15.31 -19.51
CA GLU A 43 -14.07 16.71 -19.37
C GLU A 43 -15.10 16.93 -18.26
N GLU A 44 -16.00 15.97 -18.05
CA GLU A 44 -17.04 16.08 -17.02
C GLU A 44 -16.49 15.96 -15.59
N ILE A 45 -15.26 15.50 -15.39
CA ILE A 45 -14.64 15.34 -14.08
C ILE A 45 -13.89 16.62 -13.70
N THR A 46 -14.23 17.18 -12.54
CA THR A 46 -13.60 18.42 -12.04
C THR A 46 -12.60 18.17 -10.92
N GLU A 47 -12.61 16.99 -10.29
CA GLU A 47 -11.73 16.63 -9.18
C GLU A 47 -11.29 15.16 -9.26
N VAL A 48 -9.99 14.91 -9.00
CA VAL A 48 -9.43 13.56 -8.91
C VAL A 48 -9.11 13.21 -7.47
N ILE A 49 -9.69 12.11 -6.98
CA ILE A 49 -9.61 11.71 -5.56
C ILE A 49 -8.58 10.59 -5.29
N ALA A 50 -7.43 10.66 -5.96
CA ALA A 50 -6.34 9.71 -5.71
C ALA A 50 -5.65 10.00 -4.37
N GLY A 51 -5.36 8.95 -3.58
CA GLY A 51 -4.71 9.08 -2.27
C GLY A 51 -3.45 8.22 -2.11
N LYS A 52 -3.55 6.93 -2.42
CA LYS A 52 -2.44 5.96 -2.24
C LYS A 52 -1.15 6.32 -3.02
N TYR A 53 -1.22 7.18 -4.04
CA TYR A 53 -0.09 7.51 -4.91
C TYR A 53 1.13 8.08 -4.16
N ALA A 54 0.91 8.69 -2.98
CA ALA A 54 1.98 9.29 -2.18
C ALA A 54 2.92 8.27 -1.52
N ILE A 55 2.39 7.09 -1.15
CA ILE A 55 3.16 6.04 -0.46
C ILE A 55 3.23 4.71 -1.22
N MET A 56 2.22 4.45 -2.06
CA MET A 56 2.00 3.25 -2.86
C MET A 56 1.96 1.95 -2.05
N ASP A 57 1.49 0.88 -2.68
CA ASP A 57 1.41 -0.46 -2.12
C ASP A 57 1.44 -1.52 -3.23
N LEU A 58 1.52 -2.80 -2.87
CA LEU A 58 1.60 -3.88 -3.86
C LEU A 58 0.30 -4.04 -4.65
N GLN A 59 -0.85 -3.72 -4.06
CA GLN A 59 -2.13 -3.77 -4.76
C GLN A 59 -2.14 -2.88 -6.00
N LEU A 60 -1.48 -1.72 -5.97
CA LEU A 60 -1.55 -0.73 -7.04
C LEU A 60 -0.27 -0.52 -7.85
N ILE A 61 0.86 -1.12 -7.46
CA ILE A 61 2.15 -0.87 -8.10
C ILE A 61 2.17 -1.24 -9.58
N ASP A 62 1.51 -2.33 -9.97
CA ASP A 62 1.46 -2.79 -11.36
C ASP A 62 0.57 -1.91 -12.25
N PHE A 63 -0.37 -1.17 -11.66
CA PHE A 63 -1.19 -0.19 -12.40
C PHE A 63 -0.47 1.14 -12.62
N ARG A 64 0.61 1.38 -11.87
CA ARG A 64 1.35 2.65 -11.82
C ARG A 64 2.84 2.39 -11.68
N THR A 65 3.41 1.79 -12.70
CA THR A 65 4.83 1.41 -12.74
C THR A 65 5.77 2.61 -12.75
N GLU A 66 5.27 3.81 -13.04
CA GLU A 66 6.02 5.07 -12.91
C GLU A 66 6.19 5.52 -11.45
N LEU A 67 5.36 5.01 -10.54
CA LEU A 67 5.41 5.31 -9.11
C LEU A 67 6.24 4.25 -8.36
N LYS A 68 6.70 4.60 -7.17
CA LYS A 68 7.52 3.73 -6.32
C LYS A 68 6.86 3.52 -4.97
N SER A 69 6.90 2.30 -4.46
CA SER A 69 6.51 1.99 -3.07
C SER A 69 7.50 2.63 -2.10
N ALA A 70 7.01 3.61 -1.35
CA ALA A 70 7.72 4.30 -0.28
C ALA A 70 7.33 3.75 1.11
N GLY A 71 6.09 3.28 1.27
CA GLY A 71 5.61 2.68 2.52
C GLY A 71 6.14 1.25 2.72
N LYS A 72 6.85 1.02 3.83
CA LYS A 72 7.38 -0.29 4.23
C LYS A 72 7.28 -0.47 5.73
N VAL A 73 7.14 -1.72 6.17
CA VAL A 73 7.26 -2.12 7.58
C VAL A 73 8.67 -2.64 7.82
N LEU A 74 9.33 -2.09 8.84
CA LEU A 74 10.64 -2.56 9.29
C LEU A 74 10.44 -3.59 10.39
N THR A 75 10.91 -4.81 10.17
CA THR A 75 10.89 -5.89 11.16
C THR A 75 12.31 -6.31 11.52
N THR A 76 12.46 -7.02 12.62
CA THR A 76 13.71 -7.58 13.13
C THR A 76 13.66 -9.09 13.03
N VAL A 77 14.74 -9.72 12.58
CA VAL A 77 14.91 -11.17 12.71
C VAL A 77 15.02 -11.54 14.19
N THR A 78 14.08 -12.35 14.67
CA THR A 78 14.02 -12.84 16.06
C THR A 78 14.40 -14.30 16.21
N GLY A 79 14.40 -15.07 15.11
CA GLY A 79 14.79 -16.48 15.14
C GLY A 79 15.14 -17.04 13.77
N ILE A 80 16.02 -18.04 13.78
CA ILE A 80 16.40 -18.86 12.61
C ILE A 80 16.38 -20.32 13.09
N PRO A 81 15.18 -20.95 13.20
CA PRO A 81 15.05 -22.27 13.81
C PRO A 81 15.67 -23.37 12.97
N GLU A 82 15.71 -23.19 11.64
CA GLU A 82 16.32 -24.11 10.69
C GLU A 82 16.83 -23.35 9.45
N GLN A 83 17.64 -24.02 8.65
CA GLN A 83 18.21 -23.42 7.44
C GLN A 83 17.09 -23.00 6.47
N GLY A 84 17.15 -21.75 6.00
CA GLY A 84 16.17 -21.20 5.06
C GLY A 84 14.86 -20.73 5.69
N VAL A 85 14.72 -20.78 7.02
CA VAL A 85 13.53 -20.27 7.74
C VAL A 85 13.92 -19.15 8.68
N ILE A 86 13.28 -18.00 8.50
CA ILE A 86 13.56 -16.77 9.24
C ILE A 86 12.26 -16.34 9.92
N ILE A 87 12.32 -16.07 11.22
CA ILE A 87 11.21 -15.54 12.01
C ILE A 87 11.49 -14.08 12.31
N THR A 88 10.48 -13.22 12.12
CA THR A 88 10.55 -11.79 12.41
C THR A 88 9.52 -11.37 13.46
N ASP A 89 9.72 -10.20 14.08
CA ASP A 89 8.81 -9.56 15.05
C ASP A 89 7.62 -8.82 14.41
N GLY A 90 7.39 -8.98 13.10
CA GLY A 90 6.27 -8.35 12.40
C GLY A 90 5.30 -9.37 11.83
N GLY A 91 4.11 -9.46 12.45
CA GLY A 91 2.98 -10.25 11.97
C GLY A 91 1.84 -9.40 11.40
N GLN A 92 0.62 -9.96 11.42
CA GLN A 92 -0.60 -9.30 10.93
C GLN A 92 -0.87 -7.97 11.63
N LYS A 93 -0.57 -7.86 12.93
CA LYS A 93 -0.78 -6.62 13.69
C LYS A 93 0.18 -5.48 13.32
N ALA A 94 1.25 -5.79 12.60
CA ALA A 94 2.21 -4.81 12.11
C ALA A 94 2.05 -4.53 10.62
N ILE A 95 1.72 -5.54 9.81
CA ILE A 95 1.79 -5.46 8.34
C ILE A 95 0.42 -5.34 7.69
N GLY A 96 -0.63 -5.91 8.29
CA GLY A 96 -1.88 -6.20 7.61
C GLY A 96 -1.77 -7.46 6.74
N ALA A 97 -2.89 -8.14 6.55
CA ALA A 97 -2.98 -9.37 5.76
C ALA A 97 -4.41 -9.64 5.25
N ASP A 98 -5.38 -8.78 5.56
CA ASP A 98 -6.78 -9.03 5.25
C ASP A 98 -7.07 -8.88 3.75
N LEU A 99 -6.30 -8.04 3.06
CA LEU A 99 -6.54 -7.68 1.66
C LEU A 99 -5.57 -8.37 0.66
N GLY A 100 -4.50 -8.99 1.16
CA GLY A 100 -3.52 -9.73 0.36
C GLY A 100 -2.17 -9.87 1.06
N ASP A 101 -1.29 -10.67 0.44
CA ASP A 101 0.00 -11.03 1.04
C ASP A 101 1.07 -9.93 0.82
N PRO A 102 1.85 -9.58 1.85
CA PRO A 102 2.98 -8.68 1.69
C PRO A 102 4.18 -9.37 0.99
N ILE A 103 5.13 -8.55 0.54
CA ILE A 103 6.38 -9.03 -0.08
C ILE A 103 7.59 -8.53 0.71
N ILE A 104 8.59 -9.38 0.86
CA ILE A 104 9.87 -9.02 1.44
C ILE A 104 10.64 -8.19 0.41
N SER A 105 10.76 -6.89 0.67
CA SER A 105 11.37 -5.93 -0.24
C SER A 105 12.89 -5.80 -0.07
N ASN A 106 13.41 -6.09 1.13
CA ASN A 106 14.84 -6.12 1.40
C ASN A 106 15.16 -6.99 2.63
N PRO A 107 16.14 -7.92 2.54
CA PRO A 107 16.90 -8.28 1.34
C PRO A 107 16.06 -9.03 0.32
N THR A 108 16.51 -9.04 -0.95
CA THR A 108 15.80 -9.70 -2.06
C THR A 108 15.96 -11.22 -2.04
N GLY A 109 15.07 -11.94 -2.73
CA GLY A 109 15.14 -13.41 -2.84
C GLY A 109 14.50 -14.15 -1.67
N LEU A 110 13.83 -13.42 -0.79
CA LEU A 110 13.04 -13.97 0.31
C LEU A 110 11.55 -13.98 -0.06
N SER A 111 10.83 -14.99 0.42
CA SER A 111 9.38 -15.12 0.23
C SER A 111 8.63 -15.25 1.56
N LEU A 112 7.35 -14.88 1.55
CA LEU A 112 6.50 -15.03 2.71
C LEU A 112 6.17 -16.51 2.93
N GLY A 113 6.47 -17.01 4.13
CA GLY A 113 6.03 -18.34 4.59
C GLY A 113 4.70 -18.30 5.35
N GLY A 114 4.35 -17.16 5.95
CA GLY A 114 3.08 -16.92 6.60
C GLY A 114 3.16 -15.87 7.71
N LEU A 115 2.01 -15.35 8.13
CA LEU A 115 1.90 -14.37 9.21
C LEU A 115 1.02 -14.90 10.35
N SER A 116 1.54 -14.83 11.56
CA SER A 116 0.74 -14.91 12.80
C SER A 116 0.39 -13.49 13.28
N ALA A 117 -0.18 -13.35 14.48
CA ALA A 117 -0.49 -12.05 15.05
C ALA A 117 0.75 -11.15 15.18
N GLU A 118 1.84 -11.65 15.78
CA GLU A 118 3.06 -10.88 16.11
C GLU A 118 4.29 -11.31 15.29
N HIS A 119 4.28 -12.51 14.71
CA HIS A 119 5.45 -13.04 14.01
C HIS A 119 5.19 -13.26 12.52
N GLY A 120 6.17 -12.89 11.71
CA GLY A 120 6.23 -13.24 10.29
C GLY A 120 7.23 -14.36 10.05
N THR A 121 6.82 -15.39 9.31
CA THR A 121 7.70 -16.45 8.81
C THR A 121 8.12 -16.12 7.39
N ILE A 122 9.42 -16.12 7.14
CA ILE A 122 10.04 -15.85 5.84
C ILE A 122 10.83 -17.08 5.42
N LYS A 123 10.82 -17.37 4.11
CA LYS A 123 11.53 -18.48 3.49
C LYS A 123 12.63 -17.94 2.56
N ASP A 124 13.83 -18.50 2.72
CA ASP A 124 14.97 -18.32 1.81
C ASP A 124 15.22 -19.64 1.08
N THR A 125 14.34 -19.99 0.13
CA THR A 125 14.37 -21.31 -0.52
C THR A 125 15.62 -21.54 -1.35
N GLU A 126 16.21 -20.47 -1.89
CA GLU A 126 17.45 -20.52 -2.67
C GLU A 126 18.71 -20.41 -1.79
N LEU A 127 18.54 -20.23 -0.48
CA LEU A 127 19.61 -20.12 0.50
C LEU A 127 20.63 -19.02 0.15
N LYS A 128 20.16 -17.90 -0.39
CA LYS A 128 21.00 -16.77 -0.82
C LYS A 128 21.30 -15.78 0.30
N ASN A 129 20.61 -15.88 1.43
CA ASN A 129 20.66 -14.96 2.55
C ASN A 129 21.09 -15.66 3.86
N GLN A 130 21.92 -16.70 3.76
CA GLN A 130 22.42 -17.48 4.90
C GLN A 130 23.27 -16.68 5.90
N ASN A 131 23.70 -15.47 5.53
CA ASN A 131 24.45 -14.57 6.39
C ASN A 131 23.57 -13.75 7.33
N LEU A 132 22.23 -13.79 7.18
CA LEU A 132 21.30 -13.14 8.10
C LEU A 132 21.43 -13.72 9.52
N LYS A 133 21.32 -12.84 10.51
CA LYS A 133 21.44 -13.15 11.93
C LYS A 133 20.26 -12.59 12.70
N ILE A 134 20.04 -13.13 13.89
CA ILE A 134 19.13 -12.53 14.87
C ILE A 134 19.57 -11.07 15.12
N GLY A 135 18.61 -10.15 15.07
CA GLY A 135 18.83 -8.71 15.17
C GLY A 135 18.90 -7.98 13.82
N ASP A 136 19.10 -8.68 12.71
CA ASP A 136 19.10 -8.07 11.38
C ASP A 136 17.71 -7.54 11.01
N LYS A 137 17.68 -6.55 10.10
CA LYS A 137 16.46 -5.87 9.72
C LYS A 137 15.93 -6.33 8.36
N ILE A 138 14.62 -6.53 8.29
CA ILE A 138 13.90 -6.90 7.07
C ILE A 138 12.89 -5.79 6.77
N LEU A 139 12.85 -5.33 5.52
CA LEU A 139 11.83 -4.40 5.05
C LEU A 139 10.76 -5.16 4.27
N ILE A 140 9.52 -5.01 4.69
CA ILE A 140 8.36 -5.68 4.11
C ILE A 140 7.45 -4.62 3.48
N SER A 141 7.10 -4.80 2.21
CA SER A 141 6.11 -3.98 1.51
C SER A 141 4.71 -4.56 1.78
N PRO A 142 3.78 -3.78 2.36
CA PRO A 142 2.42 -4.25 2.60
C PRO A 142 1.63 -4.37 1.28
N TRP A 143 0.64 -5.27 1.27
CA TRP A 143 -0.26 -5.39 0.13
C TRP A 143 -1.16 -4.15 -0.01
N ASP A 144 -1.73 -3.69 1.10
CA ASP A 144 -2.57 -2.51 1.18
C ASP A 144 -1.98 -1.50 2.19
N SER A 145 -1.64 -0.32 1.69
CA SER A 145 -1.05 0.74 2.52
C SER A 145 -2.06 1.37 3.49
N GLY A 146 -3.34 1.39 3.17
CA GLY A 146 -4.38 1.95 4.03
C GLY A 146 -4.64 1.07 5.24
N GLU A 147 -4.77 -0.24 5.03
CA GLU A 147 -4.85 -1.24 6.10
C GLU A 147 -3.62 -1.13 7.01
N CYS A 148 -2.43 -1.18 6.42
CA CYS A 148 -1.17 -1.10 7.17
C CYS A 148 -1.09 0.20 7.98
N CYS A 149 -1.30 1.38 7.37
CA CYS A 149 -1.23 2.65 8.09
C CYS A 149 -2.21 2.73 9.27
N ASN A 150 -3.39 2.12 9.16
CA ASN A 150 -4.37 2.10 10.25
C ASN A 150 -3.95 1.23 11.45
N LEU A 151 -2.90 0.41 11.33
CA LEU A 151 -2.32 -0.35 12.44
C LEU A 151 -1.32 0.45 13.27
N HIS A 152 -0.82 1.59 12.77
CA HIS A 152 0.28 2.34 13.38
C HIS A 152 -0.16 3.74 13.83
N ASP A 153 0.29 4.15 15.02
CA ASP A 153 0.10 5.53 15.49
C ASP A 153 1.06 6.52 14.79
N TYR A 154 2.16 6.03 14.21
CA TYR A 154 3.22 6.87 13.63
C TYR A 154 3.78 6.32 12.31
N ILE A 155 4.20 7.23 11.43
CA ILE A 155 5.01 6.93 10.25
C ILE A 155 6.41 7.54 10.45
N HIS A 156 7.44 6.71 10.32
CA HIS A 156 8.83 7.14 10.40
C HIS A 156 9.32 7.57 9.00
N ALA A 157 9.53 8.85 8.78
CA ALA A 157 10.05 9.38 7.53
C ALA A 157 11.58 9.25 7.50
N ILE A 158 12.09 8.45 6.56
CA ILE A 158 13.53 8.14 6.43
C ILE A 158 14.09 8.78 5.16
N LYS A 159 15.28 9.40 5.26
CA LYS A 159 16.05 9.89 4.12
C LYS A 159 17.52 9.50 4.29
N ASP A 160 18.12 8.93 3.24
CA ASP A 160 19.53 8.50 3.23
C ASP A 160 19.91 7.62 4.43
N GLY A 161 19.00 6.72 4.81
CA GLY A 161 19.17 5.81 5.95
C GLY A 161 19.02 6.44 7.33
N LYS A 162 18.60 7.71 7.42
CA LYS A 162 18.44 8.44 8.69
C LYS A 162 16.98 8.84 8.92
N LEU A 163 16.55 8.77 10.17
CA LEU A 163 15.26 9.30 10.59
C LEU A 163 15.25 10.82 10.44
N LEU A 164 14.31 11.33 9.64
CA LEU A 164 14.13 12.75 9.39
C LEU A 164 12.99 13.33 10.22
N ALA A 165 11.88 12.59 10.31
CA ALA A 165 10.69 12.99 11.05
C ALA A 165 9.88 11.77 11.49
N ILE A 166 9.04 11.98 12.49
CA ILE A 166 7.97 11.06 12.89
C ILE A 166 6.67 11.81 12.64
N TRP A 167 5.78 11.22 11.84
CA TRP A 167 4.47 11.78 11.53
C TRP A 167 3.39 11.03 12.26
N ASP A 168 2.51 11.76 12.95
CA ASP A 168 1.35 11.18 13.62
C ASP A 168 0.33 10.71 12.59
N VAL A 169 -0.16 9.48 12.75
CA VAL A 169 -1.33 8.97 12.03
C VAL A 169 -2.57 9.37 12.84
N SER A 170 -2.84 10.68 12.90
CA SER A 170 -3.85 11.25 13.79
C SER A 170 -5.28 10.76 13.54
N ALA A 171 -5.56 10.18 12.37
CA ALA A 171 -6.85 9.63 11.99
C ALA A 171 -6.95 8.11 12.19
N ARG A 172 -5.97 7.46 12.83
CA ARG A 172 -5.99 6.00 13.07
C ARG A 172 -7.27 5.59 13.81
N GLY A 173 -7.99 4.61 13.25
CA GLY A 173 -9.22 4.08 13.84
C GLY A 173 -10.42 5.04 13.79
N VAL A 174 -10.31 6.19 13.13
CA VAL A 174 -11.40 7.16 12.98
C VAL A 174 -12.29 6.75 11.80
N TYR A 175 -13.13 5.75 12.07
CA TYR A 175 -14.13 5.24 11.12
C TYR A 175 -15.52 5.87 11.29
N ARG A 176 -15.68 6.75 12.27
CA ARG A 176 -16.96 7.33 12.71
C ARG A 176 -17.00 8.83 12.46
#